data_AF-A0A2G2LXG8-F1
#
_entry.id   AF-A0A2G2LXG8-F1
#
_cell.length_a   1.000
_cell.length_b   1.000
_cell.length_c   1.000
_cell.angle_alpha   90.00
_cell.angle_beta   90.00
_cell.angle_gamma   90.00
#
_symmetry.space_group_name_H-M   'P 1'
#
loop_
_entity.id
_entity.type
_entity.pdbx_description
1 polymer ?
#
loop_
_entity_poly.entity_id
_entity_poly.type
_entity_poly.pdbx_seq_one_letter_code
_entity_poly.pdbx_strand_id
1 'polypeptide(L)' 'MAEEHIEVLDLVSNGDWDGAHHLIQECNDELACLIHGYLHREEGDLSNASYWYSRVGQDVPDNSLEEEFNRLYSLAS' A
#
# COMPACT_ATOMS: atom_id res chain seq x y z
N MET A 1 -2.71 -11.69 7.96
CA MET A 1 -2.54 -10.56 8.91
C MET A 1 -1.17 -9.89 8.88
N ALA A 2 -0.03 -10.61 8.81
CA ALA A 2 1.29 -9.99 8.54
C ALA A 2 1.94 -10.58 7.28
N GLU A 3 1.88 -11.91 7.15
CA GLU A 3 2.38 -12.65 5.97
C GLU A 3 1.74 -12.19 4.66
N GLU A 4 0.41 -11.95 4.64
CA GLU A 4 -0.31 -11.46 3.46
C GLU A 4 0.14 -10.06 3.01
N HIS A 5 0.52 -9.17 3.94
CA HIS A 5 0.98 -7.82 3.60
C HIS A 5 2.37 -7.83 2.97
N ILE A 6 3.25 -8.71 3.46
CA ILE A 6 4.58 -8.91 2.87
C ILE A 6 4.43 -9.46 1.46
N GLU A 7 3.54 -10.43 1.24
CA GLU A 7 3.29 -10.99 -0.09
C GLU A 7 2.77 -9.92 -1.07
N VAL A 8 1.87 -9.03 -0.63
CA VAL A 8 1.43 -7.89 -1.45
C VAL A 8 2.60 -6.98 -1.81
N LEU A 9 3.45 -6.62 -0.85
CA LEU A 9 4.60 -5.76 -1.09
C LEU A 9 5.65 -6.43 -1.99
N ASP A 10 5.81 -7.76 -1.89
CA ASP A 10 6.67 -8.52 -2.78
C ASP A 10 6.11 -8.51 -4.22
N LEU A 11 4.79 -8.65 -4.41
CA LEU A 11 4.14 -8.51 -5.73
C LEU A 11 4.37 -7.13 -6.34
N VAL A 12 4.22 -6.07 -5.54
CA VAL A 12 4.56 -4.69 -5.93
C VAL A 12 6.01 -4.58 -6.38
N SER A 13 6.96 -5.12 -5.60
CA SER A 13 8.38 -5.06 -5.94
C SER A 13 8.74 -5.78 -7.24
N ASN A 14 7.95 -6.79 -7.61
CA ASN A 14 8.07 -7.54 -8.86
C ASN A 14 7.30 -6.89 -10.03
N GLY A 15 6.57 -5.80 -9.79
CA GLY A 15 5.74 -5.11 -10.79
C GLY A 15 4.40 -5.79 -11.07
N ASP A 16 3.96 -6.71 -10.22
CA ASP A 16 2.63 -7.37 -10.33
C ASP A 16 1.59 -6.60 -9.51
N TRP A 17 1.20 -5.43 -10.02
CA TRP A 17 0.24 -4.55 -9.35
C TRP A 17 -1.18 -5.14 -9.31
N ASP A 18 -1.59 -5.85 -10.36
CA ASP A 18 -2.90 -6.53 -10.41
C ASP A 18 -2.99 -7.63 -9.34
N GLY A 19 -1.94 -8.43 -9.18
CA GLY A 19 -1.84 -9.42 -8.11
C GLY A 19 -1.85 -8.78 -6.73
N ALA A 20 -1.10 -7.69 -6.55
CA ALA A 20 -1.06 -6.95 -5.29
C ALA A 20 -2.45 -6.43 -4.89
N HIS A 21 -3.17 -5.78 -5.81
CA HIS A 21 -4.55 -5.33 -5.61
C HIS A 21 -5.50 -6.49 -5.30
N HIS A 22 -5.36 -7.61 -6.01
CA HIS A 22 -6.21 -8.77 -5.80
C HIS A 22 -6.04 -9.38 -4.40
N LEU A 23 -4.81 -9.42 -3.91
CA LEU A 23 -4.50 -9.98 -2.60
C LEU A 23 -4.89 -9.01 -1.47
N ILE A 24 -4.64 -7.71 -1.65
CA ILE A 24 -4.90 -6.70 -0.61
C ILE A 24 -6.37 -6.28 -0.52
N GLN A 25 -7.21 -6.57 -1.51
CA GLN A 25 -8.66 -6.23 -1.45
C GLN A 25 -9.40 -6.98 -0.34
N GLU A 26 -8.93 -8.17 0.06
CA GLU A 26 -9.55 -8.98 1.11
C GLU A 26 -9.16 -8.49 2.52
N CYS A 27 -8.06 -7.74 2.61
CA CYS A 27 -7.57 -7.15 3.85
C CYS A 27 -8.20 -5.76 4.07
N ASN A 28 -8.70 -5.50 5.27
CA ASN A 28 -9.36 -4.23 5.62
C ASN A 28 -8.80 -3.61 6.91
N ASP A 29 -7.58 -3.98 7.30
CA ASP A 29 -6.89 -3.35 8.42
C ASP A 29 -6.19 -2.05 8.01
N GLU A 30 -5.55 -1.42 9.00
CA GLU A 30 -4.87 -0.14 8.82
C GLU A 30 -3.74 -0.24 7.79
N LEU A 31 -2.92 -1.29 7.86
CA LEU A 31 -1.79 -1.48 6.96
C LEU A 31 -2.27 -1.75 5.53
N ALA A 32 -3.34 -2.52 5.37
CA ALA A 32 -3.95 -2.75 4.07
C ALA A 32 -4.41 -1.44 3.40
N CYS A 33 -5.03 -0.53 4.15
CA CYS A 33 -5.42 0.79 3.61
C CYS A 33 -4.19 1.62 3.22
N LEU A 34 -3.09 1.57 3.99
CA LEU A 34 -1.85 2.26 3.63
C LEU A 34 -1.22 1.68 2.36
N ILE A 35 -1.21 0.36 2.20
CA ILE A 35 -0.69 -0.32 1.01
C ILE A 35 -1.54 0.00 -0.23
N HIS A 36 -2.88 0.00 -0.11
CA HIS A 36 -3.77 0.49 -1.18
C HIS A 36 -3.46 1.94 -1.56
N GLY A 37 -3.24 2.80 -0.57
CA GLY A 37 -2.83 4.18 -0.79
C GLY A 37 -1.51 4.29 -1.55
N TYR A 38 -0.53 3.45 -1.20
CA TYR A 38 0.76 3.37 -1.88
C TYR A 38 0.65 2.88 -3.33
N LEU A 39 -0.11 1.81 -3.59
CA LEU A 39 -0.34 1.25 -4.93
C LEU A 39 -0.85 2.33 -5.89
N HIS A 40 -1.90 3.04 -5.50
CA HIS A 40 -2.45 4.11 -6.34
C HIS A 40 -1.50 5.30 -6.48
N ARG A 41 -0.63 5.54 -5.50
CA ARG A 41 0.41 6.58 -5.59
C ARG A 41 1.47 6.21 -6.63
N GLU A 42 1.86 4.94 -6.71
CA GLU A 42 2.78 4.42 -7.72
C GLU A 42 2.15 4.45 -9.13
N GLU A 43 0.85 4.16 -9.24
CA GLU A 43 0.07 4.25 -10.49
C GLU A 43 -0.16 5.70 -10.98
N GLY A 44 0.12 6.70 -10.13
CA GLY A 44 -0.13 8.11 -10.41
C GLY A 44 -1.57 8.58 -10.13
N ASP A 45 -2.41 7.73 -9.55
CA ASP A 45 -3.76 8.06 -9.11
C ASP A 45 -3.77 8.64 -7.68
N LEU A 46 -3.33 9.89 -7.58
CA LEU A 46 -3.24 10.60 -6.30
C LEU A 46 -4.61 10.79 -5.61
N SER A 47 -5.71 10.79 -6.37
CA SER A 47 -7.05 10.95 -5.80
C SER A 47 -7.47 9.68 -5.05
N ASN A 48 -7.27 8.51 -5.66
CA ASN A 48 -7.51 7.24 -4.98
C ASN A 48 -6.51 6.99 -3.86
N ALA A 49 -5.23 7.35 -4.06
CA ALA A 49 -4.23 7.26 -3.00
C ALA A 49 -4.70 8.01 -1.74
N SER A 50 -5.09 9.28 -1.90
CA SER A 50 -5.59 10.11 -0.79
C SER A 50 -6.82 9.51 -0.12
N TYR A 51 -7.76 8.94 -0.89
CA TYR A 51 -8.93 8.26 -0.33
C TYR A 51 -8.53 7.13 0.63
N TRP A 52 -7.58 6.28 0.24
CA TRP A 52 -7.15 5.15 1.05
C TRP A 52 -6.34 5.54 2.28
N TYR A 53 -5.41 6.51 2.17
CA TYR A 53 -4.74 7.06 3.35
C TYR A 53 -5.75 7.70 4.33
N SER A 54 -6.75 8.42 3.81
CA SER A 54 -7.75 9.10 4.64
C SER A 54 -8.66 8.12 5.39
N ARG A 55 -8.85 6.88 4.90
CA ARG A 55 -9.64 5.85 5.59
C ARG A 55 -9.09 5.48 6.96
N VAL A 56 -7.78 5.65 7.13
CA VAL A 56 -7.07 5.41 8.40
C VAL A 56 -6.65 6.73 9.06
N GLY A 57 -7.18 7.85 8.61
CA GLY A 57 -6.89 9.17 9.17
C GLY A 57 -5.47 9.66 8.90
N GLN A 58 -4.80 9.14 7.88
CA GLN A 58 -3.49 9.62 7.44
C GLN A 58 -3.63 10.47 6.16
N ASP A 59 -2.80 11.50 6.03
CA ASP A 59 -2.64 12.23 4.78
C ASP A 59 -1.70 11.47 3.84
N VAL A 60 -1.72 11.82 2.54
CA VAL A 60 -0.75 11.28 1.58
C VAL A 60 0.67 11.66 2.03
N PRO A 61 1.57 10.69 2.24
CA PRO A 61 2.95 10.97 2.62
C PRO A 61 3.68 11.85 1.61
N ASP A 62 4.48 12.80 2.12
CA ASP A 62 5.36 13.69 1.31
C ASP A 62 6.77 13.10 1.09
N ASN A 63 6.97 11.82 1.43
CA ASN A 63 8.21 11.08 1.19
C ASN A 63 8.26 10.53 -0.24
N SER A 64 9.39 10.00 -0.69
CA SER A 64 9.47 9.25 -1.96
C SER A 64 8.67 7.94 -1.90
N LEU A 65 8.37 7.36 -3.07
CA LEU A 65 7.75 6.02 -3.15
C LEU A 65 8.63 4.97 -2.46
N GLU A 66 9.94 5.01 -2.67
CA GLU A 66 10.87 4.08 -2.04
C GLU A 66 10.85 4.19 -0.50
N GLU A 67 10.82 5.41 0.05
CA GLU A 67 10.71 5.60 1.49
C GLU A 67 9.37 5.08 2.04
N GLU A 68 8.27 5.29 1.33
CA GLU A 68 6.97 4.78 1.76
C GLU A 68 6.91 3.25 1.67
N PHE A 69 7.44 2.66 0.60
CA PHE A 69 7.52 1.21 0.46
C PHE A 69 8.31 0.57 1.62
N ASN A 70 9.48 1.11 1.96
CA ASN A 70 10.28 0.65 3.08
C ASN A 70 9.56 0.79 4.43
N ARG A 71 8.81 1.88 4.62
CA ARG A 71 7.98 2.09 5.81
C ARG A 71 6.89 1.03 5.91
N LEU A 72 6.16 0.76 4.82
CA LEU A 72 5.11 -0.27 4.78
C LEU A 72 5.68 -1.66 5.05
N TYR A 73 6.83 -1.97 4.46
CA TYR A 73 7.54 -3.23 4.69
C TYR A 73 7.93 -3.40 6.17
N SER A 74 8.42 -2.33 6.81
CA SER A 74 8.74 -2.34 8.25
C SER A 74 7.52 -2.42 9.16
N LEU A 75 6.33 -2.03 8.69
CA LEU A 75 5.08 -2.17 9.44
C LEU A 75 4.49 -3.58 9.30
N ALA A 76 4.81 -4.27 8.20
CA ALA A 76 4.38 -5.64 7.92
C ALA A 76 5.24 -6.71 8.63
N SER A 77 6.48 -6.37 9.01
CA SER A 77 7.45 -7.25 9.70
C SER A 77 7.25 -7.32 11.21
#